data_AF-A0A7S4CJ62-F1
#
_entry.id   AF-A0A7S4CJ62-F1
#
_cell.length_a   1.000
_cell.length_b   1.000
_cell.length_c   1.000
_cell.angle_alpha   90.00
_cell.angle_beta   90.00
_cell.angle_gamma   90.00
#
_symmetry.space_group_name_H-M   'P 1'
#
loop_
_entity.id
_entity.type
_entity.pdbx_description
1 polymer ?
#
loop_
_entity_poly.entity_id
_entity_poly.type
_entity_poly.pdbx_seq_one_letter_code
_entity_poly.pdbx_strand_id
1 'polypeptide(L)'
;AAQEKTNEVQSVSDRLEVQKAGIQVEKDSAEQELEAAKPALLEAIHALETIKPDDISTLKKLQQPPMLIRRIMDGVLVLLGNSLNSVEVETEPSGRKVMAASWTYSKAMISDMRFLVTLQEFEKDCVTDEQCE
;
A
#
# COMPACT_ATOMS: atom_id res chain seq x y z
N ALA A 1 37.02 -43.98 -11.13
CA ALA A 1 35.68 -44.60 -11.24
C ALA A 1 34.88 -44.50 -9.93
N ALA A 2 34.94 -45.47 -8.99
CA ALA A 2 34.09 -45.43 -7.78
C ALA A 2 34.42 -44.27 -6.83
N GLN A 3 35.70 -44.07 -6.46
CA GLN A 3 36.14 -42.97 -5.58
C GLN A 3 35.86 -41.58 -6.16
N GLU A 4 35.96 -41.45 -7.48
CA GLU A 4 35.75 -40.22 -8.22
C GLU A 4 34.26 -39.82 -8.22
N LYS A 5 33.37 -40.82 -8.36
CA LYS A 5 31.91 -40.65 -8.19
C LYS A 5 31.55 -40.27 -6.75
N THR A 6 32.21 -40.86 -5.75
CA THR A 6 31.99 -40.49 -4.34
C THR A 6 32.39 -39.04 -4.06
N ASN A 7 33.54 -38.59 -4.58
CA ASN A 7 33.99 -37.20 -4.42
C ASN A 7 33.07 -36.21 -5.15
N GLU A 8 32.57 -36.58 -6.33
CA GLU A 8 31.62 -35.78 -7.10
C GLU A 8 30.30 -35.60 -6.31
N VAL A 9 29.75 -36.68 -5.75
CA VAL A 9 28.54 -36.65 -4.91
C VAL A 9 28.75 -35.81 -3.64
N GLN A 10 29.89 -35.93 -2.97
CA GLN A 10 30.21 -35.11 -1.79
C GLN A 10 30.25 -33.62 -2.15
N SER A 11 30.91 -33.24 -3.25
CA SER A 11 30.98 -31.84 -3.66
C SER A 11 29.61 -31.25 -4.00
N VAL A 12 28.69 -32.06 -4.53
CA VAL A 12 27.32 -31.65 -4.82
C VAL A 12 26.54 -31.49 -3.50
N SER A 13 26.73 -32.40 -2.54
CA SER A 13 26.13 -32.30 -1.20
C SER A 13 26.53 -31.00 -0.51
N ASP A 14 27.82 -30.69 -0.47
CA ASP A 14 28.33 -29.48 0.19
C ASP A 14 27.78 -28.19 -0.46
N ARG A 15 27.66 -28.18 -1.79
CA ARG A 15 27.06 -27.03 -2.52
C ARG A 15 25.57 -26.86 -2.23
N LEU A 16 24.83 -27.96 -2.09
CA LEU A 16 23.41 -27.92 -1.74
C LEU A 16 23.21 -27.44 -0.29
N GLU A 17 24.09 -27.82 0.64
CA GLU A 17 24.03 -27.34 2.02
C GLU A 17 24.25 -25.84 2.12
N VAL A 18 25.22 -25.30 1.38
CA VAL A 18 25.47 -23.85 1.31
C VAL A 18 24.29 -23.10 0.69
N GLN A 19 23.73 -23.60 -0.40
CA GLN A 19 22.54 -22.99 -1.03
C GLN A 19 21.33 -23.02 -0.10
N LYS A 20 21.10 -24.14 0.58
CA LYS A 20 20.02 -24.29 1.56
C LYS A 20 20.18 -23.29 2.71
N ALA A 21 21.40 -23.10 3.22
CA ALA A 21 21.67 -22.12 4.26
C ALA A 21 21.38 -20.69 3.79
N GLY A 22 21.76 -20.34 2.55
CA GLY A 22 21.46 -19.02 1.96
C GLY A 22 19.95 -18.77 1.83
N ILE A 23 19.21 -19.72 1.27
CA ILE A 23 17.75 -19.64 1.13
C ILE A 23 17.06 -19.51 2.49
N GLN A 24 17.55 -20.23 3.51
CA GLN A 24 16.97 -20.15 4.86
C GLN A 24 17.12 -18.74 5.43
N VAL A 25 18.28 -18.10 5.26
CA VAL A 25 18.50 -16.72 5.73
C VAL A 25 17.58 -15.72 5.02
N GLU A 26 17.46 -15.81 3.70
CA GLU A 26 16.57 -14.94 2.92
C GLU A 26 15.11 -15.13 3.32
N LYS A 27 14.70 -16.39 3.51
CA LYS A 27 13.35 -16.73 3.98
C LYS A 27 13.07 -16.13 5.35
N ASP A 28 13.99 -16.31 6.31
CA ASP A 28 13.81 -15.82 7.67
C ASP A 28 13.71 -14.29 7.69
N SER A 29 14.51 -13.59 6.86
CA SER A 29 14.43 -12.13 6.72
C SER A 29 13.08 -11.68 6.16
N ALA A 30 12.62 -12.30 5.07
CA ALA A 30 11.32 -11.97 4.47
C ALA A 30 10.15 -12.27 5.41
N GLU A 31 10.21 -13.38 6.15
CA GLU A 31 9.18 -13.79 7.09
C GLU A 31 9.14 -12.86 8.32
N GLN A 32 10.30 -12.35 8.76
CA GLN A 32 10.39 -11.34 9.81
C GLN A 32 9.79 -9.99 9.38
N GLU A 33 10.11 -9.49 8.20
CA GLU A 33 9.53 -8.25 7.66
C GLU A 33 8.02 -8.36 7.47
N LEU A 34 7.58 -9.51 6.95
CA LEU A 34 6.16 -9.82 6.81
C LEU A 34 5.44 -9.82 8.17
N GLU A 35 6.02 -10.47 9.18
CA GLU A 35 5.41 -10.52 10.52
C GLU A 35 5.40 -9.14 11.20
N ALA A 36 6.38 -8.29 10.91
CA ALA A 36 6.38 -6.90 11.38
C ALA A 36 5.31 -6.04 10.71
N ALA A 37 4.97 -6.31 9.45
CA ALA A 37 3.98 -5.55 8.68
C ALA A 37 2.52 -6.00 8.93
N LYS A 38 2.28 -7.28 9.22
CA LYS A 38 0.94 -7.85 9.46
C LYS A 38 0.08 -7.10 10.49
N PRO A 39 0.61 -6.66 11.66
CA PRO A 39 -0.20 -5.98 12.66
C PRO A 39 -0.83 -4.70 12.13
N ALA A 40 -0.03 -3.87 11.43
CA ALA A 40 -0.50 -2.62 10.85
C ALA A 40 -1.58 -2.87 9.78
N LEU A 41 -1.40 -3.93 8.97
CA LEU A 41 -2.40 -4.33 7.97
C LEU A 41 -3.73 -4.73 8.62
N LEU A 42 -3.69 -5.57 9.66
CA LEU A 42 -4.89 -6.02 10.37
C LEU A 42 -5.60 -4.86 11.09
N GLU A 43 -4.83 -3.95 11.69
CA GLU A 43 -5.38 -2.74 12.31
C GLU A 43 -6.10 -1.87 11.27
N ALA A 44 -5.51 -1.68 10.09
CA ALA A 44 -6.13 -0.93 9.00
C ALA A 44 -7.42 -1.60 8.48
N ILE A 45 -7.43 -2.93 8.34
CA ILE A 45 -8.62 -3.69 7.95
C ILE A 45 -9.73 -3.52 8.99
N HIS A 46 -9.41 -3.67 10.28
CA HIS A 46 -10.38 -3.50 11.35
C HIS A 46 -10.91 -2.06 11.39
N ALA A 47 -10.04 -1.05 11.24
CA ALA A 47 -10.47 0.35 11.17
C ALA A 47 -11.45 0.58 10.01
N LEU A 48 -11.22 -0.02 8.85
CA LEU A 48 -12.10 0.07 7.69
C LEU A 48 -13.49 -0.53 7.96
N GLU A 49 -13.57 -1.64 8.71
CA GLU A 49 -14.83 -2.25 9.12
C GLU A 49 -15.66 -1.37 10.06
N THR A 50 -15.03 -0.43 10.77
CA THR A 50 -15.72 0.50 11.67
C THR A 50 -16.37 1.70 10.97
N ILE A 51 -16.04 1.96 9.70
CA ILE A 51 -16.56 3.10 8.95
C ILE A 51 -18.05 2.92 8.64
N LYS A 52 -18.86 3.91 9.01
CA LYS A 52 -20.31 3.88 8.76
C LYS A 52 -20.67 4.65 7.48
N PRO A 53 -21.76 4.27 6.79
CA PRO A 53 -22.28 5.02 5.65
C PRO A 53 -22.57 6.51 5.94
N ASP A 54 -22.94 6.83 7.19
CA ASP A 54 -23.21 8.20 7.64
C ASP A 54 -21.94 9.06 7.68
N ASP A 55 -20.79 8.47 8.01
CA ASP A 55 -19.49 9.16 8.04
C ASP A 55 -19.07 9.54 6.61
N ILE A 56 -19.24 8.62 5.65
CA ILE A 56 -19.01 8.84 4.22
C ILE A 56 -19.97 9.93 3.69
N SER A 57 -21.23 9.89 4.11
CA SER A 57 -22.23 10.90 3.73
C SER A 57 -21.87 12.30 4.25
N THR A 58 -21.26 12.37 5.42
CA THR A 58 -20.76 13.64 6.00
C THR A 58 -19.56 14.16 5.21
N LEU A 59 -18.61 13.28 4.88
CA LEU A 59 -17.45 13.60 4.06
C LEU A 59 -17.85 14.14 2.68
N LYS A 60 -18.84 13.52 2.02
CA LYS A 60 -19.40 13.94 0.73
C LYS A 60 -19.96 15.37 0.74
N LYS A 61 -20.51 15.82 1.87
CA LYS A 61 -21.10 17.16 2.02
C LYS A 61 -20.06 18.26 2.19
N LEU A 62 -18.81 17.93 2.50
CA LEU A 62 -17.74 18.91 2.66
C LEU A 62 -17.41 19.53 1.30
N GLN A 63 -17.69 20.83 1.17
CA GLN A 63 -17.29 21.60 -0.02
C GLN A 63 -15.79 21.91 0.01
N GLN A 64 -15.27 22.22 1.20
CA GLN A 64 -13.86 22.49 1.45
C GLN A 64 -13.40 21.69 2.67
N PRO A 65 -13.06 20.40 2.52
CA PRO A 65 -12.54 19.61 3.64
C PRO A 65 -11.20 20.17 4.14
N PRO A 66 -10.83 19.94 5.41
CA PRO A 66 -9.49 20.25 5.92
C PRO A 66 -8.38 19.60 5.07
N MET A 67 -7.22 20.25 5.00
CA MET A 67 -6.11 19.80 4.14
C MET A 67 -5.67 18.37 4.39
N LEU A 68 -5.68 17.93 5.65
CA LEU A 68 -5.30 16.56 5.99
C LEU A 68 -6.21 15.53 5.30
N ILE A 69 -7.52 15.77 5.29
CA ILE A 69 -8.48 14.89 4.61
C ILE A 69 -8.22 14.90 3.10
N ARG A 70 -7.96 16.07 2.51
CA ARG A 70 -7.65 16.18 1.08
C ARG A 70 -6.42 15.37 0.70
N ARG A 71 -5.37 15.43 1.52
CA ARG A 71 -4.12 14.70 1.28
C ARG A 71 -4.26 13.19 1.42
N ILE A 72 -5.01 12.73 2.42
CA ILE A 72 -5.32 11.30 2.55
C ILE A 72 -6.07 10.83 1.30
N MET A 73 -7.04 11.60 0.81
CA MET A 73 -7.82 11.22 -0.36
C MET A 73 -7.02 11.29 -1.68
N ASP A 74 -6.06 12.21 -1.81
CA ASP A 74 -5.10 12.18 -2.91
C ASP A 74 -4.33 10.84 -2.94
N GLY A 75 -3.87 10.36 -1.78
CA GLY A 75 -3.21 9.06 -1.68
C GLY A 75 -4.12 7.89 -2.08
N VAL A 76 -5.40 7.92 -1.66
CA VAL A 76 -6.38 6.91 -2.08
C VAL A 76 -6.60 6.94 -3.60
N LEU A 77 -6.63 8.12 -4.24
CA LEU A 77 -6.71 8.23 -5.69
C LEU A 77 -5.51 7.58 -6.38
N VAL A 78 -4.29 7.81 -5.88
CA VAL A 78 -3.05 7.20 -6.42
C VAL A 78 -3.10 5.68 -6.31
N LEU A 79 -3.45 5.15 -5.12
CA LEU A 79 -3.50 3.71 -4.88
C LEU A 79 -4.56 3.02 -5.73
N LEU A 80 -5.69 3.68 -6.00
CA LEU A 80 -6.75 3.18 -6.88
C LEU A 80 -6.49 3.45 -8.37
N GLY A 81 -5.37 4.08 -8.74
CA GLY A 81 -5.04 4.41 -10.13
C GLY A 81 -5.99 5.43 -10.77
N ASN A 82 -6.66 6.24 -9.95
CA ASN A 82 -7.59 7.26 -10.42
C ASN A 82 -6.86 8.53 -10.89
N SER A 83 -7.54 9.31 -11.73
CA SER A 83 -6.99 10.56 -12.25
C SER A 83 -6.78 11.60 -11.15
N LEU A 84 -5.72 12.39 -11.31
CA LEU A 84 -5.39 13.54 -10.47
C LEU A 84 -5.45 14.84 -11.30
N ASN A 85 -5.63 15.96 -10.60
CA ASN A 85 -5.44 17.27 -11.20
C ASN A 85 -3.96 17.48 -11.56
N SER A 86 -3.70 18.39 -12.49
CA SER A 86 -2.34 18.86 -12.73
C SER A 86 -1.74 19.45 -11.45
N VAL A 87 -0.42 19.27 -11.30
CA VAL A 87 0.30 19.75 -10.12
C VAL A 87 0.31 21.28 -10.12
N GLU A 88 -0.43 21.85 -9.19
CA GLU A 88 -0.52 23.29 -8.97
C GLU A 88 -0.18 23.61 -7.51
N VAL A 89 0.27 24.85 -7.26
CA VAL A 89 0.55 25.34 -5.91
C VAL A 89 -0.56 26.31 -5.51
N GLU A 90 -1.25 26.00 -4.42
CA GLU A 90 -2.23 26.88 -3.80
C GLU A 90 -1.64 27.56 -2.55
N THR A 91 -2.17 28.74 -2.21
CA THR A 91 -1.82 29.43 -0.96
C THR A 91 -2.96 29.25 0.02
N GLU A 92 -2.67 28.59 1.14
CA GLU A 92 -3.62 28.42 2.23
C GLU A 92 -3.99 29.77 2.86
N PRO A 93 -5.13 29.89 3.57
CA PRO A 93 -5.48 31.08 4.33
C PRO A 93 -4.42 31.52 5.36
N SER A 94 -3.58 30.58 5.81
CA SER A 94 -2.43 30.83 6.69
C SER A 94 -1.24 31.51 5.99
N GLY A 95 -1.30 31.69 4.66
CA GLY A 95 -0.21 32.19 3.83
C GLY A 95 0.81 31.11 3.42
N ARG A 96 0.63 29.85 3.84
CA ARG A 96 1.51 28.75 3.45
C ARG A 96 1.23 28.32 2.01
N LYS A 97 2.29 28.09 1.23
CA LYS A 97 2.19 27.48 -0.09
C LYS A 97 2.17 25.96 0.03
N VAL A 98 1.17 25.32 -0.55
CA VAL A 98 0.99 23.86 -0.56
C VAL A 98 0.61 23.41 -1.96
N MET A 99 0.80 22.14 -2.28
CA MET A 99 0.28 21.64 -3.56
C MET A 99 -1.25 21.52 -3.45
N ALA A 100 -1.92 21.95 -4.50
CA ALA A 100 -3.36 21.81 -4.64
C ALA A 100 -3.75 20.34 -4.60
N ALA A 101 -4.82 20.03 -3.88
CA ALA A 101 -5.34 18.67 -3.80
C ALA A 101 -6.31 18.38 -4.95
N SER A 102 -6.44 17.11 -5.30
CA SER A 102 -7.35 16.61 -6.33
C SER A 102 -8.75 16.36 -5.78
N TRP A 103 -9.31 17.34 -5.05
CA TRP A 103 -10.57 17.16 -4.33
C TRP A 103 -11.75 16.89 -5.25
N THR A 104 -11.77 17.43 -6.46
CA THR A 104 -12.83 17.15 -7.45
C THR A 104 -12.93 15.66 -7.76
N TYR A 105 -11.79 15.00 -8.02
CA TYR A 105 -11.73 13.55 -8.25
C TYR A 105 -12.01 12.76 -6.97
N SER A 106 -11.45 13.21 -5.83
CA SER A 106 -11.70 12.58 -4.53
C SER A 106 -13.19 12.56 -4.20
N LYS A 107 -13.88 13.70 -4.39
CA LYS A 107 -15.31 13.83 -4.11
C LYS A 107 -16.16 12.99 -5.05
N ALA A 108 -15.77 12.87 -6.32
CA ALA A 108 -16.43 11.98 -7.27
C ALA A 108 -16.31 10.51 -6.81
N MET A 109 -15.10 10.08 -6.44
CA MET A 109 -14.84 8.74 -5.92
C MET A 109 -15.61 8.44 -4.62
N ILE A 110 -15.57 9.33 -3.64
CA ILE A 110 -16.33 9.19 -2.36
C ILE A 110 -17.84 9.17 -2.61
N SER A 111 -18.31 9.82 -3.69
CA SER A 111 -19.73 9.86 -4.03
C SER A 111 -20.24 8.56 -4.65
N ASP A 112 -19.34 7.67 -5.07
CA ASP A 112 -19.70 6.35 -5.59
C ASP A 112 -20.31 5.49 -4.47
N MET A 113 -21.45 4.87 -4.76
CA MET A 113 -22.12 3.97 -3.82
C MET A 113 -21.28 2.74 -3.47
N ARG A 114 -20.35 2.36 -4.36
CA ARG A 114 -19.42 1.25 -4.15
C ARG A 114 -18.13 1.66 -3.45
N PHE A 115 -17.92 2.93 -3.12
CA PHE A 115 -16.65 3.42 -2.56
C PHE A 115 -16.15 2.58 -1.37
N LEU A 116 -17.01 2.31 -0.37
CA LEU A 116 -16.61 1.51 0.78
C LEU A 116 -16.26 0.06 0.40
N VAL A 117 -17.00 -0.52 -0.54
CA VAL A 117 -16.73 -1.87 -1.06
C VAL A 117 -15.39 -1.89 -1.80
N THR A 118 -15.11 -0.89 -2.62
CA THR A 118 -13.81 -0.74 -3.32
C THR A 118 -12.64 -0.67 -2.35
N LEU A 119 -12.79 0.00 -1.20
CA LEU A 119 -11.74 0.02 -0.17
C LEU A 119 -11.57 -1.35 0.49
N GLN A 120 -12.66 -2.08 0.75
CA GLN A 120 -12.63 -3.40 1.39
C GLN A 120 -12.05 -4.47 0.47
N GLU A 121 -12.39 -4.42 -0.81
CA GLU A 121 -11.94 -5.35 -1.86
C GLU A 121 -10.64 -4.90 -2.54
N PHE A 122 -9.92 -3.91 -1.99
CA PHE A 122 -8.70 -3.38 -2.60
C PHE A 122 -7.62 -4.45 -2.77
N GLU A 123 -7.17 -4.64 -4.02
CA GLU A 123 -6.13 -5.58 -4.45
C GLU A 123 -4.73 -5.04 -4.08
N LYS A 124 -4.30 -5.36 -2.86
CA LYS A 124 -3.05 -4.88 -2.26
C LYS A 124 -1.81 -5.39 -3.01
N ASP A 125 -1.92 -6.57 -3.61
CA ASP A 125 -0.83 -7.22 -4.34
C ASP A 125 -0.59 -6.57 -5.72
N CYS A 126 -1.47 -5.68 -6.17
CA CYS A 126 -1.35 -4.96 -7.43
C CYS A 126 -0.73 -3.56 -7.27
N VAL A 127 -0.36 -3.16 -6.06
CA VAL A 127 0.29 -1.87 -5.82
C VAL A 127 1.72 -1.91 -6.35
N THR A 128 2.08 -0.94 -7.18
CA THR A 128 3.43 -0.83 -7.74
C THR A 128 4.36 -0.01 -6.85
N ASP A 129 5.67 -0.20 -7.02
CA ASP A 129 6.68 0.60 -6.32
C ASP A 129 6.51 2.11 -6.61
N GLU A 130 6.19 2.46 -7.86
CA GLU A 130 5.90 3.85 -8.27
C GLU A 130 4.69 4.48 -7.54
N GLN A 131 3.75 3.67 -7.04
CA GLN A 131 2.62 4.17 -6.25
C GLN A 131 2.99 4.35 -4.76
N CYS A 132 4.07 3.72 -4.31
CA CYS A 132 4.52 3.73 -2.91
C CYS A 132 5.69 4.67 -2.62
N GLU A 133 6.50 5.02 -3.64
CA GLU A 133 7.62 5.98 -3.56
C GLU A 133 7.18 7.44 -3.73
#